data_AF-A0A9Q1GED6-F1
#
_entry.id   AF-A0A9Q1GED6-F1
#
_cell.length_a   1.000
_cell.length_b   1.000
_cell.length_c   1.000
_cell.angle_alpha   90.00
_cell.angle_beta   90.00
_cell.angle_gamma   90.00
#
_symmetry.space_group_name_H-M   'P 1'
#
loop_
_entity.id
_entity.type
_entity.pdbx_description
1 polymer ?
#
loop_
_entity_poly.entity_id
_entity_poly.type
_entity_poly.pdbx_seq_one_letter_code
_entity_poly.pdbx_strand_id
1 'polypeptide(L)'
;MDRKLSKSERQRFKEEAGMLKGLQHPNIVRFYDSWESPSKGKKCIVLVTELMTSGTLKTYLKRFKVMKIKVLRSWCRQILKGLHFLHTRAPPIIHRDLKCDNIFITGPTGSVKIGDLGLATLKRASFAKSVIGASSPASARPSAPSAPTPPPPPRPPR
;
A
#
# COMPACT_ATOMS: atom_id res chain seq x y z
N MET A 1 13.46 -22.69 -0.04
CA MET A 1 14.39 -22.55 1.10
C MET A 1 14.29 -21.12 1.63
N ASP A 2 13.83 -20.95 2.87
CA ASP A 2 13.70 -19.63 3.51
C ASP A 2 15.09 -19.13 3.94
N ARG A 3 15.68 -18.22 3.17
CA ARG A 3 16.99 -17.63 3.51
C ARG A 3 16.82 -16.76 4.75
N LYS A 4 17.42 -17.17 5.88
CA LYS A 4 17.58 -16.30 7.06
C LYS A 4 18.51 -15.14 6.68
N LEU A 5 18.07 -13.91 6.91
CA LEU A 5 18.95 -12.74 6.84
C LEU A 5 20.13 -12.93 7.80
N SER A 6 21.34 -12.73 7.31
CA SER A 6 22.55 -12.64 8.13
C SER A 6 22.48 -11.41 9.04
N LYS A 7 23.31 -11.40 10.10
CA LYS A 7 23.39 -10.25 11.03
C LYS A 7 23.72 -8.94 10.29
N SER A 8 24.59 -9.00 9.28
CA SER A 8 24.99 -7.83 8.48
C SER A 8 23.86 -7.33 7.58
N GLU A 9 23.09 -8.21 6.95
CA GLU A 9 21.91 -7.81 6.16
C GLU A 9 20.82 -7.20 7.02
N ARG A 10 20.64 -7.72 8.24
CA ARG A 10 19.67 -7.20 9.21
C ARG A 10 20.05 -5.81 9.72
N GLN A 11 21.35 -5.56 9.89
CA GLN A 11 21.87 -4.25 10.28
C GLN A 11 21.67 -3.22 9.15
N ARG A 12 22.04 -3.58 7.92
CA ARG A 12 21.78 -2.73 6.73
C ARG A 12 20.30 -2.42 6.56
N PHE A 13 19.43 -3.40 6.80
CA PHE A 13 17.98 -3.19 6.76
C PHE A 13 17.52 -2.13 7.76
N LYS A 14 18.00 -2.18 9.02
CA LYS A 14 17.63 -1.20 10.04
C LYS A 14 18.10 0.21 9.67
N GLU A 15 19.29 0.34 9.10
CA GLU A 15 19.83 1.61 8.63
C GLU A 15 19.00 2.18 7.46
N GLU A 16 18.69 1.37 6.45
CA GLU A 16 17.84 1.77 5.32
C GLU A 16 16.43 2.15 5.80
N ALA A 17 15.81 1.34 6.67
CA ALA A 17 14.49 1.64 7.22
C ALA A 17 14.50 2.93 8.06
N GLY A 18 15.55 3.17 8.84
CA GLY A 18 15.74 4.41 9.59
C GLY A 18 15.81 5.63 8.65
N MET A 19 16.53 5.51 7.55
CA MET A 19 16.59 6.56 6.52
C MET A 19 15.22 6.83 5.89
N LEU A 20 14.45 5.78 5.59
CA LEU A 20 13.11 5.90 5.00
C LEU A 20 12.11 6.59 5.94
N LYS A 21 12.20 6.39 7.26
CA LYS A 21 11.35 7.08 8.26
C LYS A 21 11.50 8.61 8.20
N GLY A 22 12.70 9.09 7.89
CA GLY A 22 13.00 10.51 7.78
C GLY A 22 12.43 11.16 6.50
N LEU A 23 11.94 10.37 5.54
CA LEU A 23 11.42 10.92 4.29
C LEU A 23 10.01 11.49 4.47
N GLN A 24 9.90 12.80 4.27
CA GLN A 24 8.63 13.49 4.25
C GLN A 24 8.56 14.37 3.00
N HIS A 25 7.67 14.01 2.07
CA HIS A 25 7.44 14.78 0.86
C HIS A 25 6.01 14.51 0.35
N PRO A 26 5.29 15.53 -0.16
CA PRO A 26 3.89 15.37 -0.59
C PRO A 26 3.70 14.36 -1.73
N ASN A 27 4.75 14.07 -2.52
CA ASN A 27 4.72 13.08 -3.59
C ASN A 27 5.45 11.77 -3.27
N ILE A 28 5.73 11.50 -1.99
CA ILE A 28 6.30 10.24 -1.51
C ILE A 28 5.35 9.65 -0.47
N VAL A 29 5.06 8.35 -0.56
CA VAL A 29 4.26 7.64 0.45
C VAL A 29 5.05 7.64 1.76
N ARG A 30 4.43 8.11 2.85
CA ARG A 30 5.12 8.18 4.13
C ARG A 30 5.41 6.78 4.67
N PHE A 31 6.65 6.58 5.09
CA PHE A 31 7.07 5.39 5.83
C PHE A 31 7.11 5.73 7.32
N TYR A 32 6.38 4.97 8.13
CA TYR A 32 6.26 5.23 9.57
C TYR A 32 7.20 4.34 10.38
N ASP A 33 7.14 3.03 10.14
CA ASP A 33 7.93 2.09 10.93
C ASP A 33 8.16 0.75 10.23
N SER A 34 9.11 -0.01 10.76
CA SER A 34 9.30 -1.42 10.47
C SER A 34 9.86 -2.17 11.65
N TRP A 35 9.40 -3.41 11.81
CA TRP A 35 9.94 -4.33 12.79
C TRP A 35 9.88 -5.76 12.25
N GLU A 36 10.56 -6.65 12.94
CA GLU A 36 10.45 -8.07 12.65
C GLU A 36 9.42 -8.72 13.55
N SER A 37 8.59 -9.57 12.94
CA SER A 37 7.58 -10.32 13.63
C SER A 37 7.66 -11.79 13.22
N PRO A 38 7.48 -12.75 14.16
CA PRO A 38 7.27 -14.13 13.78
C PRO A 38 5.88 -14.29 13.15
N SER A 39 5.81 -14.82 11.93
CA SER A 39 4.57 -15.18 11.26
C SER A 39 4.66 -16.62 10.77
N LYS A 40 3.76 -17.48 11.29
CA LYS A 40 3.67 -18.91 10.92
C LYS A 40 5.01 -19.65 10.97
N GLY A 41 5.79 -19.44 12.04
CA GLY A 41 7.11 -20.06 12.23
C GLY A 41 8.26 -19.46 11.40
N LYS A 42 8.00 -18.39 10.62
CA LYS A 42 9.01 -17.67 9.84
C LYS A 42 9.20 -16.26 10.36
N LYS A 43 10.42 -15.74 10.32
CA LYS A 43 10.66 -14.31 10.60
C LYS A 43 10.24 -13.50 9.38
N CYS A 44 9.28 -12.58 9.55
CA CYS A 44 8.89 -11.63 8.51
C CYS A 44 9.18 -10.20 8.97
N ILE A 45 9.48 -9.34 8.01
CA ILE A 45 9.60 -7.90 8.24
C ILE A 45 8.21 -7.30 7.98
N VAL A 46 7.71 -6.56 8.95
CA VAL A 46 6.50 -5.74 8.85
C VAL A 46 6.94 -4.33 8.51
N LEU A 47 6.26 -3.70 7.54
CA LEU A 47 6.47 -2.32 7.13
C LEU A 47 5.15 -1.56 7.32
N VAL A 48 5.22 -0.38 7.92
CA VAL A 48 4.08 0.50 8.16
C VAL A 48 4.23 1.75 7.31
N THR A 49 3.28 1.96 6.42
CA THR A 49 3.26 3.10 5.50
C THR A 49 1.90 3.79 5.51
N GLU A 50 1.86 4.98 4.93
CA GLU A 50 0.62 5.69 4.63
C GLU A 50 -0.28 4.83 3.74
N LEU A 51 -1.56 4.74 4.14
CA LEU A 51 -2.57 4.00 3.39
C LEU A 51 -3.06 4.82 2.20
N MET A 52 -2.94 4.23 1.01
CA MET A 52 -3.39 4.83 -0.24
C MET A 52 -4.70 4.18 -0.70
N THR A 53 -5.83 4.75 -0.30
CA THR A 53 -7.17 4.15 -0.51
C THR A 53 -7.66 4.20 -1.95
N SER A 54 -7.14 5.10 -2.79
CA SER A 54 -7.60 5.29 -4.18
C SER A 54 -6.84 4.44 -5.21
N GLY A 55 -6.02 3.50 -4.74
CA GLY A 55 -5.31 2.57 -5.59
C GLY A 55 -4.13 3.19 -6.34
N THR A 56 -3.70 2.48 -7.38
CA THR A 56 -2.49 2.79 -8.16
C THR A 56 -2.82 3.43 -9.49
N LEU A 57 -1.83 4.12 -10.06
CA LEU A 57 -1.91 4.68 -11.39
C LEU A 57 -2.23 3.61 -12.44
N LYS A 58 -1.73 2.38 -12.26
CA LYS A 58 -2.09 1.25 -13.13
C LYS A 58 -3.59 0.90 -13.05
N THR A 59 -4.15 0.83 -11.85
CA THR A 59 -5.59 0.55 -11.71
C THR A 59 -6.44 1.66 -12.31
N TYR A 60 -5.99 2.91 -12.18
CA TYR A 60 -6.63 4.06 -12.81
C TYR A 60 -6.59 3.97 -14.35
N LEU A 61 -5.42 3.69 -14.93
CA LEU A 61 -5.24 3.53 -16.37
C LEU A 61 -6.07 2.38 -16.95
N LYS A 62 -6.27 1.30 -16.19
CA LYS A 62 -7.16 0.21 -16.60
C LYS A 62 -8.63 0.62 -16.58
N ARG A 63 -9.04 1.46 -15.63
CA ARG A 63 -10.44 1.91 -15.47
C ARG A 63 -10.81 2.99 -16.49
N PHE A 64 -9.88 3.91 -16.77
CA PHE A 64 -10.09 5.02 -17.68
C PHE A 64 -9.25 4.83 -18.94
N LYS A 65 -9.91 4.43 -20.04
CA LYS A 65 -9.23 4.19 -21.33
C LYS A 65 -8.51 5.41 -21.89
N VAL A 66 -8.93 6.63 -21.52
CA VAL A 66 -8.33 7.89 -21.99
C VAL A 66 -8.04 8.80 -20.81
N MET A 67 -6.80 9.24 -20.68
CA MET A 67 -6.38 10.22 -19.68
C MET A 67 -6.36 11.63 -20.29
N LYS A 68 -7.00 12.59 -19.62
CA LYS A 68 -6.93 14.00 -20.01
C LYS A 68 -5.49 14.51 -19.87
N ILE A 69 -4.96 15.18 -20.90
CA ILE A 69 -3.57 15.71 -20.93
C ILE A 69 -3.24 16.58 -19.70
N LYS A 70 -4.20 17.37 -19.21
CA LYS A 70 -4.02 18.20 -18.01
C LYS A 70 -3.69 17.37 -16.76
N VAL A 71 -4.33 16.20 -16.60
CA VAL A 71 -4.09 15.27 -15.49
C VAL A 71 -2.73 14.63 -15.63
N LEU A 72 -2.40 14.12 -16.83
CA LEU A 72 -1.10 13.53 -17.14
C LEU A 72 0.05 14.49 -16.80
N ARG A 73 -0.03 15.73 -17.29
CA ARG A 73 0.97 16.78 -17.00
C ARG A 73 1.14 17.03 -15.51
N SER A 74 0.03 17.08 -14.77
CA SER A 74 0.07 17.29 -13.31
C SER A 74 0.76 16.12 -12.60
N TRP A 75 0.42 14.89 -12.95
CA TRP A 75 0.98 13.68 -12.33
C TRP A 75 2.45 13.49 -12.67
N CYS A 76 2.85 13.66 -13.93
CA CYS A 76 4.27 13.61 -14.33
C CYS A 76 5.10 14.62 -13.53
N ARG A 77 4.63 15.86 -13.39
CA ARG A 77 5.31 16.88 -12.58
C ARG A 77 5.46 16.47 -11.12
N GLN A 78 4.43 15.88 -10.53
CA GLN A 78 4.45 15.39 -9.15
C GLN A 78 5.41 14.21 -8.95
N ILE A 79 5.44 13.27 -9.89
CA ILE A 79 6.41 12.17 -9.89
C ILE A 79 7.83 12.72 -9.98
N LEU A 80 8.10 13.65 -10.89
CA LEU A 80 9.41 14.27 -11.03
C LEU A 80 9.85 15.02 -9.76
N LYS A 81 8.94 15.73 -9.10
CA LYS A 81 9.20 16.36 -7.79
C LYS A 81 9.59 15.32 -6.73
N GLY A 82 8.85 14.21 -6.64
CA GLY A 82 9.17 13.10 -5.74
C GLY A 82 10.54 12.48 -6.03
N LEU A 83 10.85 12.21 -7.29
CA LEU A 83 12.16 11.67 -7.70
C LEU A 83 13.30 12.64 -7.40
N HIS A 84 13.13 13.91 -7.72
CA HIS A 84 14.11 14.94 -7.42
C HIS A 84 14.40 15.02 -5.91
N PHE A 85 13.35 14.97 -5.07
CA PHE A 85 13.50 14.91 -3.62
C PHE A 85 14.33 13.71 -3.15
N LEU A 86 14.11 12.52 -3.72
CA LEU A 86 14.87 11.32 -3.39
C LEU A 86 16.34 11.41 -3.84
N HIS A 87 16.56 11.90 -5.06
CA HIS A 87 17.90 12.00 -5.65
C HIS A 87 18.76 13.10 -5.00
N THR A 88 18.15 14.07 -4.33
CA THR A 88 18.85 15.14 -3.59
C THR A 88 19.12 14.79 -2.13
N ARG A 89 18.77 13.57 -1.67
CA ARG A 89 19.17 13.09 -0.35
C ARG A 89 20.69 12.84 -0.32
N ALA A 90 21.26 12.81 0.88
CA ALA A 90 22.65 12.46 1.12
C ALA A 90 22.71 11.22 2.04
N PRO A 91 23.02 10.02 1.51
CA PRO A 91 23.28 9.70 0.10
C PRO A 91 22.00 9.74 -0.78
N PRO A 92 22.13 9.87 -2.12
CA PRO A 92 20.99 9.84 -3.04
C PRO A 92 20.22 8.54 -2.95
N ILE A 93 18.89 8.63 -2.89
CA ILE A 93 18.00 7.47 -2.83
C ILE A 93 17.49 7.15 -4.23
N ILE A 94 17.84 5.98 -4.76
CA ILE A 94 17.39 5.52 -6.08
C ILE A 94 16.19 4.59 -5.88
N HIS A 95 15.05 4.89 -6.51
CA HIS A 95 13.83 4.09 -6.37
C HIS A 95 13.98 2.65 -6.90
N ARG A 96 14.67 2.48 -8.04
CA ARG A 96 14.98 1.19 -8.73
C ARG A 96 13.81 0.37 -9.29
N ASP A 97 12.59 0.53 -8.79
CA ASP A 97 11.39 -0.18 -9.31
C ASP A 97 10.26 0.81 -9.67
N LEU A 98 10.58 1.90 -10.38
CA LEU A 98 9.56 2.92 -10.69
C LEU A 98 8.65 2.43 -11.82
N LYS A 99 7.37 2.24 -11.51
CA LYS A 99 6.33 1.81 -12.44
C LYS A 99 4.95 2.27 -11.97
N CYS A 100 3.94 2.21 -12.84
CA CYS A 100 2.57 2.61 -12.51
C CYS A 100 1.92 1.78 -11.38
N ASP A 101 2.43 0.58 -11.08
CA ASP A 101 2.02 -0.21 -9.91
C ASP A 101 2.44 0.43 -8.59
N ASN A 102 3.56 1.17 -8.58
CA ASN A 102 4.17 1.73 -7.38
C ASN A 102 3.89 3.24 -7.23
N ILE A 103 3.02 3.79 -8.09
CA ILE A 103 2.55 5.17 -8.03
C ILE A 103 1.10 5.14 -7.58
N PHE A 104 0.82 5.78 -6.46
CA PHE A 104 -0.48 5.76 -5.81
C PHE A 104 -1.19 7.09 -5.98
N ILE A 105 -2.51 7.05 -6.08
CA ILE A 105 -3.36 8.24 -6.21
C ILE A 105 -3.95 8.58 -4.84
N THR A 106 -3.98 9.86 -4.50
CA THR A 106 -4.68 10.39 -3.33
C THR A 106 -6.09 10.82 -3.73
N GLY A 107 -7.11 10.23 -3.10
CA GLY A 107 -8.51 10.43 -3.47
C GLY A 107 -9.02 11.87 -3.35
N PRO A 108 -8.81 12.58 -2.23
CA PRO A 108 -9.41 13.89 -2.03
C PRO A 108 -8.84 15.00 -2.93
N THR A 109 -7.58 14.89 -3.33
CA THR A 109 -6.84 15.98 -4.01
C THR A 109 -6.39 15.61 -5.43
N GLY A 110 -6.57 14.36 -5.86
CA GLY A 110 -6.12 13.88 -7.16
C GLY A 110 -4.59 13.95 -7.36
N SER A 111 -3.82 14.04 -6.27
CA SER A 111 -2.36 14.06 -6.31
C SER A 111 -1.79 12.64 -6.33
N VAL A 112 -0.52 12.50 -6.72
CA VAL A 112 0.18 11.20 -6.77
C VAL A 112 1.33 11.12 -5.78
N LYS A 113 1.54 9.92 -5.24
CA LYS A 113 2.64 9.60 -4.34
C LYS A 113 3.39 8.36 -4.83
N ILE A 114 4.72 8.44 -4.80
CA ILE A 114 5.60 7.31 -5.11
C ILE A 114 5.72 6.44 -3.87
N GLY A 115 5.35 5.16 -3.98
CA GLY A 115 5.44 4.18 -2.91
C GLY A 115 6.46 3.09 -3.21
N ASP A 116 6.48 2.04 -2.39
CA ASP A 116 7.39 0.87 -2.53
C ASP A 116 8.89 1.21 -2.54
N LEU A 117 9.25 2.36 -1.97
CA LEU A 117 10.64 2.76 -1.72
C LEU A 117 11.34 1.74 -0.82
N GLY A 118 12.56 1.36 -1.20
CA GLY A 118 13.37 0.40 -0.43
C GLY A 118 13.00 -1.07 -0.64
N LEU A 119 11.81 -1.38 -1.18
CA LEU A 119 11.44 -2.77 -1.44
C LEU A 119 12.33 -3.45 -2.48
N ALA A 120 12.99 -2.74 -3.40
CA ALA A 120 13.87 -3.37 -4.39
C ALA A 120 15.16 -3.95 -3.77
N THR A 121 15.77 -3.24 -2.82
CA THR A 121 16.92 -3.75 -2.06
C THR A 121 16.45 -4.83 -1.05
N LEU A 122 15.32 -4.60 -0.39
CA LEU A 122 14.70 -5.55 0.55
C LEU A 122 14.24 -6.86 -0.13
N LYS A 123 13.64 -6.81 -1.33
CA LYS A 123 13.16 -7.97 -2.10
C LYS A 123 14.31 -8.87 -2.55
N ARG A 124 15.51 -8.32 -2.75
CA ARG A 124 16.74 -9.09 -3.02
C ARG A 124 17.26 -9.81 -1.77
N ALA A 125 17.03 -9.26 -0.58
CA ALA A 125 17.54 -9.81 0.68
C ALA A 125 16.52 -10.73 1.39
N SER A 126 15.22 -10.56 1.15
CA SER A 126 14.16 -11.34 1.79
C SER A 126 12.86 -11.31 0.98
N PHE A 127 12.13 -12.43 1.03
CA PHE A 127 10.74 -12.52 0.58
C PHE A 127 9.84 -11.66 1.48
N ALA A 128 9.92 -10.34 1.35
CA ALA A 128 9.03 -9.40 2.00
C ALA A 128 7.63 -9.59 1.40
N LYS A 129 6.76 -10.29 2.12
CA LYS A 129 5.32 -10.27 1.84
C LYS A 129 4.81 -8.89 2.23
N SER A 130 4.47 -8.08 1.23
CA SER A 130 3.69 -6.87 1.45
C SER A 130 2.28 -7.28 1.84
N VAL A 131 1.98 -7.26 3.14
CA VAL A 131 0.61 -7.24 3.63
C VAL A 131 0.13 -5.80 3.54
N ILE A 132 -0.21 -5.39 2.32
CA ILE A 132 -1.08 -4.23 2.09
C ILE A 132 -2.33 -4.53 2.91
N GLY A 133 -2.78 -3.58 3.74
CA GLY A 133 -4.00 -3.69 4.53
C GLY A 133 -5.14 -4.16 3.63
N ALA A 134 -5.34 -5.48 3.59
CA ALA A 134 -6.54 -6.06 3.07
C ALA A 134 -7.61 -5.53 4.00
N SER A 135 -8.50 -4.71 3.46
CA SER A 135 -9.87 -4.71 3.97
C SER A 135 -10.25 -6.18 4.05
N SER A 136 -10.24 -6.76 5.25
CA SER A 136 -10.88 -8.05 5.49
C SER A 136 -12.28 -7.92 4.91
N PRO A 137 -12.71 -8.80 3.98
CA PRO A 137 -14.10 -9.18 3.99
C PRO A 137 -14.24 -9.94 5.30
N ALA A 138 -14.80 -9.27 6.32
CA ALA A 138 -15.19 -9.95 7.53
C ALA A 138 -16.05 -11.16 7.13
N SER A 139 -15.50 -12.35 7.36
CA SER A 139 -16.29 -13.57 7.48
C SER A 139 -17.25 -13.36 8.63
N ALA A 140 -18.54 -13.36 8.33
CA ALA A 140 -19.63 -13.92 9.14
C ALA A 140 -20.94 -13.26 8.72
N ARG A 141 -21.69 -13.91 7.84
CA ARG A 141 -23.15 -13.77 7.85
C ARG A 141 -23.62 -14.33 9.19
N PRO A 142 -24.29 -13.56 10.06
CA PRO A 142 -25.20 -14.17 11.01
C PRO A 142 -26.35 -14.75 10.19
N SER A 143 -26.70 -16.01 10.45
CA SER A 143 -27.99 -16.57 10.08
C SER A 143 -29.10 -15.62 10.50
N ALA A 144 -29.92 -15.18 9.55
CA ALA A 144 -31.10 -14.38 9.85
C ALA A 144 -32.03 -15.17 10.80
N PRO A 145 -32.59 -14.55 11.84
CA PRO A 145 -33.70 -15.15 12.56
C PRO A 145 -34.89 -15.27 11.60
N SER A 146 -35.52 -16.44 11.60
CA SER A 146 -36.77 -16.72 10.89
C SER A 146 -37.81 -15.63 11.21
N ALA A 147 -38.37 -15.03 10.17
CA ALA A 147 -39.47 -14.08 10.30
C ALA A 147 -40.68 -14.76 11.00
N PRO A 148 -41.41 -14.04 11.87
CA PRO A 148 -42.64 -14.56 12.44
C PRO A 148 -43.70 -14.72 11.34
N THR A 149 -44.38 -15.87 11.35
CA THR A 149 -45.50 -16.21 10.49
C THR A 149 -46.63 -15.18 10.66
N PRO A 150 -47.24 -14.65 9.57
CA PRO A 150 -48.36 -13.73 9.69
C PRO A 150 -49.61 -14.42 10.27
N PRO A 151 -50.47 -13.70 11.01
CA PRO A 151 -51.69 -14.26 11.57
C PRO A 151 -52.71 -14.63 10.47
N PRO A 152 -53.58 -15.62 10.70
CA PRO A 152 -54.60 -16.03 9.74
C PRO A 152 -55.66 -14.93 9.53
N PRO A 153 -56.30 -14.89 8.34
CA PRO A 153 -57.31 -13.88 8.04
C PRO A 153 -58.58 -14.05 8.89
N PRO A 154 -59.30 -12.95 9.18
CA PRO A 154 -60.54 -13.00 9.95
C PRO A 154 -61.63 -13.80 9.20
N ARG A 155 -62.39 -14.60 9.95
CA ARG A 155 -63.54 -15.34 9.42
C ARG A 155 -64.65 -14.38 8.99
N PRO A 156 -65.38 -14.68 7.91
CA PRO A 156 -66.50 -13.85 7.47
C PRO A 156 -67.65 -13.89 8.50
N PRO A 157 -68.39 -12.78 8.67
CA PRO A 157 -69.57 -12.76 9.53
C PRO A 157 -70.69 -13.63 8.93
N ARG A 158 -71.53 -14.18 9.81
CA ARG A 158 -72.73 -14.98 9.48
C ARG A 158 -73.77 -14.17 8.74
#